data_AF-A0A8B7J619-F1
#
_entry.id   AF-A0A8B7J619-F1
#
_cell.length_a   1.000
_cell.length_b   1.000
_cell.length_c   1.000
_cell.angle_alpha   90.00
_cell.angle_beta   90.00
_cell.angle_gamma   90.00
#
_symmetry.space_group_name_H-M   'P 1'
#
loop_
_entity.id
_entity.type
_entity.pdbx_description
1 polymer ?
#
loop_
_entity_poly.entity_id
_entity_poly.type
_entity_poly.pdbx_seq_one_letter_code
_entity_poly.pdbx_strand_id
1 'polypeptide(L)'
;MKVALQDLQSNSKIAALLPYFVYVVSGVKSVSHDLEQLHRLLHIAGSLVQNPFLCLGSYVRSLVASVTYCVLEPLAASINPLNDHWTLRDAAAMLLSRIFW
;
A
#
# COMPACT_ATOMS: atom_id res chain seq x y z
N MET A 1 -12.57 6.20 6.09
CA MET A 1 -11.09 6.07 5.98
C MET A 1 -10.38 7.33 5.49
N LYS A 2 -11.04 8.22 4.72
CA LYS A 2 -10.42 9.39 4.09
C LYS A 2 -9.64 10.31 5.06
N VAL A 3 -10.21 10.61 6.23
CA VAL A 3 -9.55 11.47 7.24
C VAL A 3 -8.26 10.84 7.78
N ALA A 4 -8.25 9.55 8.08
CA ALA A 4 -7.08 8.85 8.58
C ALA A 4 -5.95 8.78 7.53
N LEU A 5 -6.30 8.57 6.25
CA LEU A 5 -5.33 8.57 5.15
C LEU A 5 -4.73 9.95 4.90
N GLN A 6 -5.53 11.00 5.05
CA GLN A 6 -5.08 12.38 4.96
C GLN A 6 -4.13 12.73 6.12
N ASP A 7 -4.46 12.31 7.34
CA ASP A 7 -3.56 12.47 8.48
C ASP A 7 -2.22 11.75 8.23
N LEU A 8 -2.25 10.50 7.75
CA LEU A 8 -1.05 9.76 7.37
C LEU A 8 -0.20 10.47 6.30
N GLN A 9 -0.81 11.26 5.41
CA GLN A 9 -0.09 12.01 4.35
C GLN A 9 0.55 13.30 4.83
N SER A 10 0.00 13.97 5.83
CA SER A 10 0.46 15.32 6.22
C SER A 10 0.99 15.44 7.64
N ASN A 11 0.75 14.44 8.50
CA ASN A 11 1.17 14.49 9.89
C ASN A 11 2.68 14.25 10.00
N SER A 12 3.41 15.17 10.62
CA SER A 12 4.85 15.05 10.84
C SER A 12 5.21 14.24 12.08
N LYS A 13 4.26 14.02 13.00
CA LYS A 13 4.50 13.38 14.30
C LYS A 13 4.48 11.85 14.24
N ILE A 14 4.17 11.27 13.07
CA ILE A 14 4.03 9.82 12.90
C ILE A 14 5.33 9.12 12.50
N ALA A 15 6.45 9.83 12.37
CA ALA A 15 7.73 9.25 11.96
C ALA A 15 8.18 8.08 12.87
N ALA A 16 7.94 8.18 14.19
CA ALA A 16 8.22 7.10 15.14
C ALA A 16 7.35 5.84 14.93
N LEU A 17 6.19 6.00 14.27
CA LEU A 17 5.24 4.91 13.99
C LEU A 17 5.46 4.28 12.61
N LEU A 18 6.31 4.85 11.77
CA LEU A 18 6.61 4.36 10.42
C LEU A 18 6.91 2.84 10.37
N PRO A 19 7.73 2.26 11.27
CA PRO A 19 8.03 0.82 11.21
C PRO A 19 6.78 -0.05 11.34
N TYR A 20 5.82 0.38 12.17
CA TYR A 20 4.56 -0.35 12.38
C TYR A 20 3.64 -0.25 11.17
N PHE A 21 3.54 0.92 10.54
CA PHE A 21 2.76 1.07 9.32
C PHE A 21 3.35 0.25 8.16
N VAL A 22 4.67 0.24 8.02
CA VAL A 22 5.36 -0.59 7.04
C VAL A 22 5.12 -2.08 7.33
N TYR A 23 5.21 -2.51 8.59
CA TYR A 23 4.88 -3.89 8.98
C TYR A 23 3.46 -4.29 8.58
N VAL A 24 2.47 -3.42 8.81
CA VAL A 24 1.08 -3.64 8.39
C VAL A 24 0.96 -3.77 6.87
N VAL A 25 1.60 -2.90 6.10
CA VAL A 25 1.64 -2.98 4.62
C VAL A 25 2.40 -4.22 4.13
N SER A 26 3.41 -4.70 4.85
CA SER A 26 4.09 -5.96 4.55
C SER A 26 3.20 -7.20 4.71
N GLY A 27 2.09 -7.07 5.43
CA GLY A 27 1.08 -8.10 5.62
C GLY A 27 0.20 -8.40 4.40
N VAL A 28 0.42 -7.80 3.22
CA VAL A 28 -0.44 -8.00 2.02
C VAL A 28 -0.70 -9.46 1.66
N LYS A 29 0.25 -10.37 1.93
CA LYS A 29 0.10 -11.80 1.64
C LYS A 29 -0.94 -12.50 2.50
N SER A 30 -1.13 -12.08 3.76
CA SER A 30 -2.11 -12.71 4.66
C SER A 30 -3.56 -12.31 4.31
N VAL A 31 -3.73 -11.19 3.62
CA VAL A 31 -5.04 -10.65 3.20
C VAL A 31 -5.27 -10.78 1.69
N SER A 32 -4.49 -11.62 1.01
CA SER A 32 -4.47 -11.74 -0.46
C SER A 32 -5.82 -12.13 -1.08
N HIS A 33 -6.70 -12.74 -0.30
CA HIS A 33 -8.05 -13.16 -0.67
C HIS A 33 -9.10 -12.04 -0.55
N ASP A 34 -8.80 -10.95 0.14
CA ASP A 34 -9.71 -9.84 0.40
C ASP A 34 -9.26 -8.59 -0.38
N LEU A 35 -9.94 -8.35 -1.50
CA LEU A 35 -9.65 -7.23 -2.41
C LEU A 35 -9.81 -5.86 -1.72
N GLU A 36 -10.79 -5.73 -0.84
CA GLU A 36 -11.05 -4.49 -0.11
C GLU A 36 -9.92 -4.20 0.90
N GLN A 37 -9.42 -5.23 1.59
CA GLN A 37 -8.25 -5.09 2.45
C GLN A 37 -6.99 -4.73 1.66
N LEU A 38 -6.77 -5.36 0.49
CA LEU A 38 -5.64 -5.02 -0.38
C LEU A 38 -5.69 -3.55 -0.82
N HIS A 39 -6.86 -3.03 -1.23
CA HIS A 39 -7.03 -1.62 -1.54
C HIS A 39 -6.71 -0.72 -0.34
N ARG A 40 -7.17 -1.10 0.87
CA ARG A 40 -6.86 -0.32 2.07
C ARG A 40 -5.36 -0.27 2.36
N LEU A 41 -4.66 -1.40 2.27
CA LEU A 41 -3.20 -1.46 2.45
C LEU A 41 -2.48 -0.63 1.39
N LEU A 42 -2.96 -0.67 0.14
CA LEU A 42 -2.41 0.13 -0.95
C LEU A 42 -2.59 1.63 -0.70
N HIS A 43 -3.75 2.05 -0.20
CA HIS A 43 -3.98 3.44 0.19
C HIS A 43 -3.08 3.88 1.35
N ILE A 44 -2.86 3.03 2.35
CA ILE A 44 -1.92 3.30 3.45
C ILE A 44 -0.50 3.47 2.88
N ALA A 45 -0.04 2.55 2.03
CA ALA A 45 1.26 2.64 1.38
C ALA A 45 1.38 3.95 0.58
N GLY A 46 0.36 4.30 -0.19
CA GLY A 46 0.30 5.55 -0.94
C GLY A 46 0.36 6.80 -0.05
N SER A 47 -0.31 6.77 1.11
CA SER A 47 -0.24 7.86 2.08
C SER A 47 1.14 8.03 2.70
N LEU A 48 1.82 6.93 3.03
CA LEU A 48 3.18 6.97 3.58
C LEU A 48 4.18 7.50 2.55
N VAL A 49 4.08 7.08 1.29
CA VAL A 49 4.96 7.52 0.20
C VAL A 49 4.81 9.01 -0.11
N GLN A 50 3.59 9.54 0.01
CA GLN A 50 3.31 10.95 -0.26
C GLN A 50 3.61 11.88 0.92
N ASN A 51 3.96 11.35 2.10
CA ASN A 51 4.20 12.18 3.26
C ASN A 51 5.63 12.76 3.24
N PRO A 52 5.79 14.09 3.07
CA PRO A 52 7.10 14.72 2.95
C PRO A 52 7.91 14.71 4.26
N PHE A 53 7.27 14.42 5.39
CA PHE A 53 7.91 14.36 6.71
C PHE A 53 8.44 12.96 7.03
N LEU A 54 8.19 11.96 6.18
CA LEU A 54 8.66 10.59 6.37
C LEU A 54 9.89 10.28 5.53
N CYS A 55 10.97 9.87 6.19
CA CYS A 55 12.15 9.32 5.51
C CYS A 55 12.00 7.80 5.39
N LEU A 56 11.64 7.31 4.19
CA LEU A 56 11.38 5.88 3.99
C LEU A 56 12.64 5.01 4.04
N GLY A 57 13.80 5.51 3.61
CA GLY A 57 15.10 4.82 3.74
C GLY A 57 15.06 3.32 3.39
N SER A 58 15.41 2.46 4.35
CA SER A 58 15.41 1.00 4.19
C SER A 58 14.01 0.38 4.01
N TYR A 59 12.95 1.08 4.38
CA TYR A 59 11.57 0.60 4.27
C TYR A 59 11.04 0.61 2.83
N VAL A 60 11.67 1.38 1.92
CA VAL A 60 11.29 1.44 0.50
C VAL A 60 11.25 0.05 -0.12
N ARG A 61 12.25 -0.80 0.16
CA ARG A 61 12.29 -2.16 -0.37
C ARG A 61 11.07 -2.99 0.05
N SER A 62 10.66 -2.85 1.31
CA SER A 62 9.50 -3.57 1.85
C SER A 62 8.20 -3.08 1.20
N LEU A 63 8.04 -1.76 1.08
CA LEU A 63 6.88 -1.15 0.44
C LEU A 63 6.79 -1.52 -1.04
N VAL A 64 7.89 -1.45 -1.78
CA VAL A 64 7.95 -1.86 -3.19
C VAL A 64 7.54 -3.32 -3.35
N ALA A 65 8.04 -4.23 -2.50
CA ALA A 65 7.66 -5.63 -2.54
C ALA A 65 6.14 -5.83 -2.31
N SER A 66 5.57 -5.14 -1.33
CA SER A 66 4.13 -5.20 -1.05
C SER A 66 3.28 -4.65 -2.18
N VAL A 67 3.66 -3.51 -2.76
CA VAL A 67 2.92 -2.90 -3.87
C VAL A 67 3.05 -3.75 -5.14
N THR A 68 4.23 -4.30 -5.41
CA THR A 68 4.46 -5.23 -6.53
C THR A 68 3.60 -6.48 -6.41
N TYR A 69 3.41 -7.00 -5.19
CA TYR A 69 2.50 -8.13 -4.96
C TYR A 69 1.07 -7.83 -5.39
N CYS A 70 0.55 -6.63 -5.12
CA CYS A 70 -0.78 -6.20 -5.57
C CYS A 70 -0.90 -6.09 -7.09
N VAL A 71 0.21 -5.84 -7.81
CA VAL A 71 0.24 -5.86 -9.28
C VAL A 71 0.20 -7.30 -9.80
N LEU A 72 1.03 -8.19 -9.25
CA LEU A 72 1.28 -9.51 -9.84
C LEU A 72 0.28 -10.58 -9.37
N GLU A 73 0.06 -10.71 -8.07
CA GLU A 73 -0.48 -11.94 -7.45
C GLU A 73 -1.66 -11.74 -6.47
N PRO A 74 -2.65 -10.86 -6.69
CA PRO A 74 -3.81 -10.85 -5.80
C PRO A 74 -4.62 -12.14 -5.96
N LEU A 75 -4.59 -13.02 -4.95
CA LEU A 75 -5.39 -14.27 -4.91
C LEU A 75 -6.90 -14.00 -5.08
N ALA A 76 -7.35 -12.82 -4.66
CA ALA A 76 -8.70 -12.30 -4.88
C ALA A 76 -9.12 -12.28 -6.37
N ALA A 77 -8.16 -12.15 -7.31
CA ALA A 77 -8.41 -12.22 -8.75
C ALA A 77 -8.71 -13.65 -9.22
N SER A 78 -8.05 -14.65 -8.62
CA SER A 78 -8.21 -16.05 -8.99
C SER A 78 -9.41 -16.73 -8.31
N ILE A 79 -9.83 -16.24 -7.14
CA ILE A 79 -10.93 -16.87 -6.37
C ILE A 79 -12.30 -16.47 -6.92
N ASN A 80 -12.46 -15.24 -7.42
CA ASN A 80 -13.74 -14.77 -7.93
C ASN A 80 -13.56 -13.93 -9.21
N PRO A 81 -14.04 -14.41 -10.38
CA PRO A 81 -13.90 -13.69 -11.64
C PRO A 81 -14.72 -12.39 -11.69
N LEU A 82 -15.67 -12.19 -10.78
CA LEU A 82 -16.44 -10.93 -10.67
C LEU A 82 -15.69 -9.84 -9.90
N ASN A 83 -14.59 -10.16 -9.23
CA ASN A 83 -13.79 -9.16 -8.52
C ASN A 83 -13.06 -8.26 -9.52
N ASP A 84 -13.27 -6.94 -9.39
CA ASP A 84 -12.51 -5.93 -10.16
C ASP A 84 -11.09 -5.75 -9.61
N HIS A 85 -10.26 -6.77 -9.85
CA HIS A 85 -8.84 -6.77 -9.49
C HIS A 85 -7.99 -5.88 -10.39
N TRP A 86 -8.53 -5.42 -11.53
CA TRP A 86 -7.82 -4.53 -12.44
C TRP A 86 -7.61 -3.15 -11.83
N THR A 87 -8.63 -2.61 -11.15
CA THR A 87 -8.51 -1.34 -10.42
C THR A 87 -7.41 -1.37 -9.35
N LEU A 88 -7.27 -2.48 -8.60
CA LEU A 88 -6.18 -2.65 -7.64
C LEU A 88 -4.82 -2.63 -8.32
N ARG A 89 -4.68 -3.37 -9.43
CA ARG A 89 -3.43 -3.50 -10.18
C ARG A 89 -3.00 -2.17 -10.80
N ASP A 90 -3.92 -1.43 -11.38
CA ASP A 90 -3.66 -0.12 -11.96
C ASP A 90 -3.24 0.90 -10.88
N ALA A 91 -3.96 0.92 -9.76
CA ALA A 91 -3.58 1.75 -8.61
C ALA A 91 -2.20 1.38 -8.05
N ALA A 92 -1.86 0.09 -8.01
CA ALA A 92 -0.56 -0.36 -7.53
C ALA A 92 0.57 0.01 -8.50
N ALA A 93 0.35 -0.11 -9.80
CA ALA A 93 1.30 0.33 -10.82
C ALA A 93 1.53 1.86 -10.76
N MET A 94 0.46 2.65 -10.60
CA MET A 94 0.56 4.10 -10.38
C MET A 94 1.29 4.46 -9.08
N LEU A 95 1.18 3.63 -8.02
CA LEU A 95 1.93 3.87 -6.80
C LEU A 95 3.41 3.52 -6.98
N LEU A 96 3.74 2.43 -7.68
CA LEU A 96 5.14 2.11 -7.99
C LEU A 96 5.81 3.22 -8.78
N SER A 97 5.14 3.81 -9.77
CA SER A 97 5.73 4.92 -10.53
C SER A 97 6.10 6.11 -9.64
N ARG A 98 5.27 6.44 -8.63
CA ARG A 98 5.56 7.49 -7.63
C ARG A 98 6.67 7.15 -6.64
N ILE A 99 7.00 5.87 -6.48
CA ILE A 99 8.12 5.46 -5.62
C ILE A 99 9.45 5.59 -6.38
N PHE A 100 9.43 5.39 -7.70
CA PHE A 100 10.63 5.42 -8.55
C PHE A 100 10.92 6.77 -9.22
N TRP A 101 9.91 7.63 -9.40
CA TRP A 101 10.01 9.00 -9.93
C TRP A 101 9.75 10.04 -8.85
#